data_AF-A0A5C6BAU9-F1
#
_entry.id   AF-A0A5C6BAU9-F1
#
_cell.length_a   1.000
_cell.length_b   1.000
_cell.length_c   1.000
_cell.angle_alpha   90.00
_cell.angle_beta   90.00
_cell.angle_gamma   90.00
#
_symmetry.space_group_name_H-M   'P 1'
#
loop_
_entity.id
_entity.type
_entity.pdbx_description
1 polymer ?
#
loop_
_entity_poly.entity_id
_entity_poly.type
_entity_poly.pdbx_seq_one_letter_code
_entity_poly.pdbx_strand_id
1 'polypeptide(L)' 'MSNTNLLRILSEDAIPLSDVPSMIPGRRPHVSTIWRWHRNGVRGVRLEAVRVGRSVITSKQAVTRFLIHLNPPSKEGGKR' A
#
# COMPACT_ATOMS: atom_id res chain seq x y z
N MET A 1 -8.11 -18.84 -1.15
CA MET A 1 -7.73 -17.40 -1.19
C MET A 1 -6.28 -17.31 -0.76
N SER A 2 -5.44 -16.82 -1.66
CA SER A 2 -4.09 -17.34 -1.93
C SER A 2 -3.04 -16.95 -0.89
N ASN A 3 -2.27 -17.93 -0.42
CA ASN A 3 -1.08 -17.79 0.43
C ASN A 3 0.03 -16.89 -0.20
N THR A 4 -0.17 -16.45 -1.45
CA THR A 4 0.73 -15.65 -2.27
C THR A 4 1.03 -14.27 -1.68
N ASN A 5 0.03 -13.59 -1.08
CA ASN A 5 0.25 -12.27 -0.48
C ASN A 5 1.14 -12.33 0.76
N LEU A 6 1.01 -13.37 1.59
CA LEU A 6 1.84 -13.56 2.78
C LEU A 6 3.31 -13.72 2.39
N LEU A 7 3.62 -14.68 1.51
CA LEU A 7 4.99 -14.94 1.07
C LEU A 7 5.63 -13.71 0.41
N ARG A 8 4.87 -12.99 -0.41
CA ARG A 8 5.35 -11.76 -1.07
C ARG A 8 5.71 -10.67 -0.07
N ILE A 9 4.81 -10.36 0.87
CA ILE A 9 5.04 -9.31 1.87
C ILE A 9 6.24 -9.66 2.76
N LEU A 10 6.39 -10.93 3.15
CA LEU A 10 7.51 -11.37 3.99
C LEU A 10 8.87 -11.41 3.26
N SER A 11 8.87 -11.51 1.92
CA SER A 11 10.08 -11.41 1.10
C SER A 11 10.49 -9.98 0.72
N GLU A 12 9.64 -8.99 1.03
CA GLU A 12 9.84 -7.57 0.74
C GLU A 12 10.26 -6.79 2.01
N ASP A 13 10.42 -5.47 1.92
CA ASP A 13 10.73 -4.63 3.08
C ASP A 13 9.48 -4.43 3.94
N ALA A 14 9.20 -5.43 4.79
CA ALA A 14 8.00 -5.47 5.61
C ALA A 14 8.02 -4.39 6.70
N ILE A 15 6.90 -3.67 6.84
CA ILE A 15 6.68 -2.62 7.83
C ILE A 15 5.27 -2.72 8.42
N PRO A 16 5.06 -2.32 9.69
CA PRO A 16 3.72 -2.13 10.24
C PRO A 16 2.91 -1.10 9.46
N LEU A 17 1.58 -1.26 9.38
CA LEU A 17 0.70 -0.24 8.79
C LEU A 17 0.82 1.13 9.48
N SER A 18 1.19 1.16 10.77
CA SER A 18 1.44 2.40 11.52
C SER A 18 2.60 3.22 11.00
N ASP A 19 3.54 2.58 10.29
CA ASP A 19 4.82 3.20 9.89
C ASP A 19 4.77 3.72 8.45
N VAL A 20 3.76 3.29 7.68
CA VAL A 20 3.52 3.74 6.31
C VAL A 20 3.41 5.27 6.17
N PRO A 21 2.76 6.03 7.07
CA PRO A 21 2.74 7.50 6.98
C PRO A 21 4.15 8.12 6.95
N SER A 22 5.09 7.53 7.70
CA SER A 22 6.45 8.09 7.86
C SER A 22 7.31 7.92 6.61
N MET A 23 7.04 6.91 5.77
CA MET A 23 7.76 6.70 4.51
C MET A 23 7.26 7.60 3.36
N ILE A 24 6.09 8.20 3.48
CA ILE A 24 5.50 9.02 2.40
C ILE A 24 6.06 10.46 2.52
N PRO A 25 6.75 10.97 1.47
CA PRO A 25 7.26 12.34 1.49
C PRO A 25 6.14 13.37 1.40
N GLY A 26 6.42 14.59 1.85
CA GLY A 26 5.44 15.69 1.84
C GLY A 26 4.39 15.57 2.94
N ARG A 27 3.13 15.87 2.61
CA ARG A 27 2.03 15.81 3.58
C ARG A 27 1.62 14.36 3.85
N ARG A 28 2.06 13.84 5.00
CA ARG A 28 1.81 12.47 5.44
C ARG A 28 0.30 12.20 5.62
N PRO A 29 -0.24 11.11 5.05
CA PRO A 29 -1.59 10.66 5.36
C PRO A 29 -1.71 10.29 6.84
N HIS A 30 -2.87 10.55 7.45
CA HIS A 30 -3.14 10.05 8.80
C HIS A 30 -3.17 8.52 8.81
N VAL A 31 -2.73 7.88 9.91
CA VAL A 31 -2.68 6.42 10.04
C VAL A 31 -4.03 5.74 9.78
N SER A 32 -5.14 6.37 10.16
CA SER A 32 -6.50 5.86 9.86
C SER A 32 -6.78 5.76 8.35
N THR A 33 -6.15 6.61 7.54
CA THR A 33 -6.23 6.52 6.07
C THR A 33 -5.49 5.30 5.55
N ILE A 34 -4.34 4.96 6.11
CA ILE A 34 -3.61 3.73 5.76
C ILE A 34 -4.45 2.49 6.10
N TRP A 35 -5.05 2.47 7.28
CA TRP A 35 -5.99 1.41 7.66
C TRP A 35 -7.18 1.30 6.69
N ARG A 36 -7.72 2.44 6.23
CA ARG A 36 -8.77 2.47 5.21
C ARG A 36 -8.29 1.89 3.87
N TRP A 37 -7.06 2.19 3.44
CA TRP A 37 -6.49 1.63 2.21
C TRP A 37 -6.42 0.10 2.26
N HIS A 38 -6.06 -0.47 3.40
CA HIS A 38 -6.05 -1.92 3.60
C HIS A 38 -7.47 -2.51 3.70
N ARG A 39 -8.36 -1.90 4.49
CA ARG A 39 -9.69 -2.45 4.81
C ARG A 39 -10.75 -2.24 3.72
N ASN A 40 -10.73 -1.09 3.06
CA ASN A 40 -11.76 -0.68 2.11
C ASN A 40 -11.17 -0.44 0.73
N GLY A 41 -9.90 -0.04 0.67
CA GLY A 41 -9.27 0.40 -0.57
C GLY A 41 -9.68 1.80 -0.98
N VAL A 42 -9.21 2.18 -2.17
CA VAL A 42 -9.52 3.44 -2.85
C VAL A 42 -9.70 3.10 -4.33
N ARG A 43 -10.82 3.54 -4.93
CA ARG A 43 -11.11 3.30 -6.36
C ARG A 43 -11.00 1.82 -6.76
N GLY A 44 -11.47 0.91 -5.90
CA GLY A 44 -11.44 -0.54 -6.15
C GLY A 44 -10.09 -1.22 -5.89
N VAL A 45 -9.03 -0.48 -5.56
CA VAL A 45 -7.70 -1.02 -5.28
C VAL A 45 -7.47 -1.04 -3.77
N ARG A 46 -6.96 -2.15 -3.21
CA ARG A 46 -6.65 -2.31 -1.78
C ARG A 46 -5.16 -2.43 -1.54
N LEU A 47 -4.69 -1.89 -0.41
CA LEU A 47 -3.30 -2.07 0.00
C LEU A 47 -3.09 -3.52 0.48
N GLU A 48 -2.13 -4.19 -0.16
CA GLU A 48 -1.68 -5.54 0.24
C GLU A 48 -1.11 -5.48 1.66
N ALA A 49 -1.68 -6.24 2.58
CA ALA A 49 -1.19 -6.36 3.94
C ALA A 49 -1.61 -7.71 4.53
N VAL A 50 -0.88 -8.18 5.53
CA VAL A 50 -1.13 -9.45 6.21
C VAL A 50 -1.09 -9.27 7.71
N ARG A 51 -1.94 -10.02 8.42
CA ARG A 51 -1.95 -10.03 9.88
C ARG A 51 -0.89 -11.01 10.39
N VAL A 52 0.00 -10.51 11.24
CA VAL A 52 1.04 -11.30 11.93
C VAL A 52 0.91 -11.04 13.42
N GLY A 53 0.35 -12.01 14.15
CA GLY A 53 0.02 -11.86 15.57
C GLY A 53 -0.95 -10.70 15.82
N ARG A 54 -0.53 -9.72 16.63
CA ARG A 54 -1.32 -8.54 16.98
C ARG A 54 -1.25 -7.43 15.94
N SER A 55 -0.25 -7.48 15.05
CA SER A 55 0.04 -6.43 14.08
C SER A 55 -0.50 -6.76 12.69
N VAL A 56 -0.76 -5.72 11.90
CA VAL A 56 -0.97 -5.86 10.45
C VAL A 56 0.21 -5.19 9.77
N ILE A 57 0.89 -5.95 8.93
CA ILE A 57 2.10 -5.53 8.24
C ILE A 57 1.84 -5.45 6.73
N THR A 58 2.48 -4.50 6.08
CA THR A 58 2.59 -4.37 4.63
C THR A 58 4.07 -4.35 4.27
N SER A 59 4.41 -4.03 3.02
CA SER A 59 5.78 -3.75 2.61
C SER A 59 5.85 -2.39 1.92
N LYS A 60 7.04 -1.79 1.87
CA LYS A 60 7.26 -0.55 1.09
C LYS A 60 6.87 -0.74 -0.38
N GLN A 61 7.19 -1.91 -0.93
CA GLN A 61 6.91 -2.32 -2.31
C GLN A 61 5.40 -2.44 -2.57
N ALA A 62 4.63 -2.99 -1.63
CA ALA A 62 3.17 -3.03 -1.69
C ALA A 62 2.56 -1.62 -1.68
N VAL A 63 3.06 -0.73 -0.83
CA VAL A 63 2.65 0.68 -0.80
C VAL A 63 2.94 1.34 -2.15
N THR A 64 4.12 1.13 -2.73
CA THR A 64 4.47 1.65 -4.05
C THR A 64 3.53 1.12 -5.15
N ARG A 65 3.27 -0.19 -5.20
CA ARG A 65 2.32 -0.79 -6.16
C ARG A 65 0.92 -0.20 -6.03
N PHE A 66 0.46 -0.01 -4.80
CA PHE A 66 -0.83 0.60 -4.50
C PHE A 66 -0.89 2.05 -5.01
N LEU A 67 0.14 2.86 -4.74
CA LEU A 67 0.19 4.25 -5.19
C LEU A 67 0.30 4.38 -6.71
N ILE A 68 1.04 3.50 -7.38
CA ILE A 68 1.10 3.44 -8.85
C ILE A 68 -0.28 3.15 -9.44
N HIS A 69 -1.03 2.21 -8.86
CA HIS A 69 -2.39 1.93 -9.32
C HIS A 69 -3.33 3.13 -9.15
N LEU A 70 -3.18 3.92 -8.08
CA LEU A 70 -3.99 5.11 -7.86
C LEU A 70 -3.59 6.28 -8.77
N ASN A 71 -2.33 6.32 -9.18
CA ASN A 71 -1.73 7.39 -9.98
C ASN A 71 -1.02 6.76 -11.19
N PRO A 72 -1.77 6.16 -12.14
CA PRO A 72 -1.17 5.60 -13.33
C PRO A 72 -0.42 6.71 -14.07
N PRO A 73 0.73 6.42 -14.70
CA PRO A 73 1.45 7.42 -15.47
C PRO A 73 0.49 8.03 -16.49
N SER A 74 0.45 9.37 -16.56
CA SER A 74 -0.24 10.07 -17.63
C SER A 74 0.25 9.50 -18.96
N LYS A 75 -0.67 9.11 -19.86
CA LYS A 75 -0.27 8.67 -21.20
C LYS A 75 0.61 9.75 -21.82
N GLU A 76 1.89 9.46 -22.00
CA GLU A 76 2.81 10.34 -22.69
C GLU A 76 2.26 10.58 -24.12
N GLY A 77 2.13 11.85 -24.53
CA GLY A 77 1.93 12.20 -25.94
C GLY A 77 0.53 12.64 -26.41
N GLY A 78 -0.42 12.95 -25.52
CA GLY A 78 -1.66 13.62 -25.94
C GLY A 78 -1.48 15.13 -26.07
N LYS A 79 -1.07 15.63 -27.24
CA LYS A 79 -1.18 17.08 -27.57
C LYS A 79 -2.62 17.52 -27.30
N ARG A 80 -2.80 18.45 -26.36
CA ARG A 80 -4.01 19.27 -26.27
C ARG A 80 -3.98 20.33 -27.36
#